data_AF-A0A2D4KRF0-F1
#
_entry.id   AF-A0A2D4KRF0-F1
#
_cell.length_a   1.000
_cell.length_b   1.000
_cell.length_c   1.000
_cell.angle_alpha   90.00
_cell.angle_beta   90.00
_cell.angle_gamma   90.00
#
_symmetry.space_group_name_H-M   'P 1'
#
loop_
_entity.id
_entity.type
_entity.pdbx_description
1 polymer ?
#
loop_
_entity_poly.entity_id
_entity_poly.type
_entity_poly.pdbx_seq_one_letter_code
_entity_poly.pdbx_strand_id
1 'polypeptide(L)'
;MAAPVVSALQQPGSLPPPKKIVAPTVSQINAEFVTQLANKYWAPHVKKKLPFESRVIEDVYGKEIVRSKFAIRKIMLLEFSQYLENYLWVNYAPELSSKAYLMSICCMVNEKFRENVPAWETFKKKPQHFPFFFKHVLVASLADKDSEITLQEQTILLLFLDHCFNSLEVDLIREQIQQLISLPMWMGLQPARLQLELKKTPKLKKFWNLIEKNDEKMDEKTRLQTYQERRFLSQLIQKFIYVLKSIAISDALCMDKVRYCERFIEFMIDLEALLPTRRWFNTILDDSHLVVHCYLS
;
A
#
# COMPACT_ATOMS: atom_id res chain seq x y z
N MET A 1 74.32 -4.03 13.33
CA MET A 1 73.40 -3.17 12.57
C MET A 1 72.26 -4.03 12.06
N ALA A 2 71.16 -4.04 12.81
CA ALA A 2 69.90 -4.68 12.46
C ALA A 2 68.82 -3.92 13.24
N ALA A 3 67.79 -3.45 12.57
CA ALA A 3 66.58 -2.91 13.20
C ALA A 3 65.38 -3.48 12.44
N PRO A 4 64.49 -4.26 13.09
CA PRO A 4 63.23 -4.67 12.50
C PRO A 4 62.16 -3.61 12.80
N VAL A 5 61.40 -3.24 11.77
CA VAL A 5 60.23 -2.37 11.90
C VAL A 5 59.07 -3.20 12.43
N VAL A 6 58.58 -2.85 13.60
CA VAL A 6 57.39 -3.43 14.23
C VAL A 6 56.16 -2.77 13.61
N SER A 7 55.36 -3.52 12.85
CA SER A 7 54.01 -3.10 12.43
C SER A 7 52.99 -3.65 13.43
N ALA A 8 52.31 -2.74 14.12
CA ALA A 8 51.29 -3.06 15.11
C ALA A 8 49.98 -3.50 14.42
N LEU A 9 49.51 -4.70 14.76
CA LEU A 9 48.17 -5.20 14.41
C LEU A 9 47.10 -4.36 15.13
N GLN A 10 46.28 -3.62 14.39
CA GLN A 10 45.06 -3.00 14.91
C GLN A 10 43.92 -4.04 14.94
N GLN A 11 43.34 -4.22 16.13
CA GLN A 11 42.13 -5.01 16.33
C GLN A 11 40.91 -4.34 15.66
N PRO A 12 39.92 -5.12 15.18
CA PRO A 12 38.69 -4.55 14.63
C PRO A 12 37.87 -3.87 15.74
N GLY A 13 37.64 -2.57 15.57
CA GLY A 13 36.81 -1.77 16.46
C GLY A 13 35.39 -2.33 16.55
N SER A 14 34.91 -2.53 17.77
CA SER A 14 33.54 -2.94 18.08
C SER A 14 32.53 -1.93 17.53
N LEU A 15 31.56 -2.40 16.74
CA LEU A 15 30.39 -1.61 16.33
C LEU A 15 29.63 -1.13 17.59
N PRO A 16 29.14 0.12 17.61
CA PRO A 16 28.37 0.63 18.73
C PRO A 16 27.08 -0.19 18.91
N PRO A 17 26.65 -0.46 20.14
CA PRO A 17 25.44 -1.24 20.40
C PRO A 17 24.21 -0.51 19.82
N PRO A 18 23.18 -1.25 19.38
CA PRO A 18 21.95 -0.64 18.88
C PRO A 18 21.34 0.25 19.97
N LYS A 19 21.02 1.50 19.61
CA LYS A 19 20.37 2.45 20.53
C LYS A 19 19.05 1.84 21.01
N LYS A 20 19.00 1.45 22.28
CA LYS A 20 17.76 1.05 22.96
C LYS A 20 16.77 2.21 22.85
N ILE A 21 15.63 1.97 22.20
CA ILE A 21 14.52 2.93 22.15
C ILE A 21 13.95 3.00 23.57
N VAL A 22 14.27 4.08 24.28
CA VAL A 22 13.74 4.31 25.64
C VAL A 22 12.26 4.66 25.51
N ALA A 23 11.40 3.91 26.21
CA ALA A 23 9.97 4.18 26.26
C ALA A 23 9.72 5.57 26.88
N PRO A 24 8.92 6.44 26.25
CA PRO A 24 8.67 7.78 26.76
C PRO A 24 7.86 7.76 28.06
N THR A 25 8.11 8.75 28.92
CA THR A 25 7.32 8.96 30.15
C THR A 25 5.91 9.45 29.81
N VAL A 26 4.95 9.22 30.71
CA VAL A 26 3.56 9.67 30.54
C VAL A 26 3.47 11.19 30.32
N SER A 27 4.33 11.97 30.96
CA SER A 27 4.40 13.43 30.77
C SER A 27 4.87 13.81 29.36
N GLN A 28 5.86 13.08 28.80
CA GLN A 28 6.32 13.29 27.43
C GLN A 28 5.23 12.93 26.40
N ILE A 29 4.47 11.86 26.64
CA ILE A 29 3.34 11.46 25.78
C ILE A 29 2.24 12.53 25.82
N ASN A 30 1.88 13.03 27.00
CA ASN A 30 0.86 14.06 27.16
C ASN A 30 1.27 15.42 26.57
N ALA A 31 2.56 15.70 26.49
CA ALA A 31 3.09 16.90 25.84
C ALA A 31 3.08 16.82 24.30
N GLU A 32 2.92 15.63 23.72
CA GLU A 32 2.89 15.49 22.26
C GLU A 32 1.62 16.12 21.66
N PHE A 33 1.82 16.84 20.55
CA PHE A 33 0.74 17.51 19.81
C PHE A 33 -0.39 16.54 19.42
N VAL A 34 -0.04 15.33 18.99
CA VAL A 34 -0.99 14.25 18.65
C VAL A 34 -1.89 13.91 19.84
N THR A 35 -1.33 13.74 21.04
CA THR A 35 -2.09 13.41 22.25
C THR A 35 -3.05 14.53 22.65
N GLN A 36 -2.62 15.79 22.50
CA GLN A 36 -3.48 16.95 22.76
C GLN A 36 -4.64 17.04 21.78
N LEU A 37 -4.40 16.79 20.49
CA LEU A 37 -5.46 16.72 19.48
C LEU A 37 -6.41 15.55 19.76
N ALA A 38 -5.87 14.37 20.07
CA ALA A 38 -6.68 13.21 20.41
C ALA A 38 -7.64 13.53 21.55
N ASN A 39 -7.14 14.12 22.64
CA ASN A 39 -7.97 14.50 23.79
C ASN A 39 -9.04 15.55 23.45
N LYS A 40 -8.83 16.39 22.43
CA LYS A 40 -9.84 17.36 21.98
C LYS A 40 -10.91 16.71 21.11
N TYR A 41 -10.55 15.74 20.26
CA TYR A 41 -11.39 15.35 19.13
C TYR A 41 -11.86 13.89 19.13
N TRP A 42 -11.05 12.91 19.56
CA TRP A 42 -11.39 11.49 19.33
C TRP A 42 -10.98 10.50 20.42
N ALA A 43 -10.19 10.91 21.42
CA ALA A 43 -9.68 10.00 22.44
C ALA A 43 -10.82 9.30 23.20
N PRO A 44 -10.74 7.98 23.41
CA PRO A 44 -11.87 7.19 23.90
C PRO A 44 -12.30 7.58 25.32
N HIS A 45 -11.36 7.99 26.17
CA HIS A 45 -11.59 8.32 27.58
C HIS A 45 -12.18 9.73 27.80
N VAL A 46 -12.28 10.56 26.76
CA VAL A 46 -12.81 11.93 26.86
C VAL A 46 -14.31 11.96 26.57
N LYS A 47 -15.11 12.43 27.55
CA LYS A 47 -16.58 12.49 27.42
C LYS A 47 -17.08 13.62 26.52
N LYS A 48 -16.46 14.80 26.57
CA LYS A 48 -16.81 15.97 25.77
C LYS A 48 -15.73 16.23 24.74
N LYS A 49 -16.01 15.88 23.49
CA LYS A 49 -15.13 16.07 22.33
C LYS A 49 -15.65 17.24 21.49
N LEU A 50 -14.76 17.90 20.77
CA LEU A 50 -15.14 18.88 19.75
C LEU A 50 -15.80 18.20 18.54
N PRO A 51 -16.63 18.92 17.77
CA PRO A 51 -17.17 18.41 16.51
C PRO A 51 -16.07 18.02 15.51
N PHE A 52 -16.44 17.19 14.53
CA PHE A 52 -15.53 16.80 13.47
C PHE A 52 -15.10 18.00 12.61
N GLU A 53 -13.79 18.10 12.37
CA GLU A 53 -13.19 19.06 11.45
C GLU A 53 -12.19 18.35 10.52
N SER A 54 -12.41 18.44 9.20
CA SER A 54 -11.55 17.81 8.19
C SER A 54 -10.11 18.35 8.22
N ARG A 55 -9.93 19.63 8.57
CA ARG A 55 -8.61 20.28 8.70
C ARG A 55 -7.70 19.61 9.73
N VAL A 56 -8.27 18.95 10.75
CA VAL A 56 -7.49 18.20 11.74
C VAL A 56 -6.74 17.06 11.07
N ILE A 57 -7.33 16.41 10.06
CA ILE A 57 -6.70 15.33 9.30
C ILE A 57 -5.53 15.87 8.48
N GLU A 58 -5.73 17.00 7.79
CA GLU A 58 -4.68 17.69 7.04
C GLU A 58 -3.51 18.10 7.95
N ASP A 59 -3.81 18.63 9.14
CA ASP A 59 -2.80 19.03 10.12
C ASP A 59 -2.03 17.84 10.67
N VAL A 60 -2.72 16.75 11.06
CA VAL A 60 -2.07 15.53 11.53
C VAL A 60 -1.18 14.95 10.42
N TYR A 61 -1.70 14.86 9.20
CA TYR A 61 -0.96 14.30 8.08
C TYR A 61 0.27 15.14 7.73
N GLY A 62 0.09 16.43 7.48
CA GLY A 62 1.18 17.32 7.07
C GLY A 62 2.20 17.58 8.18
N LYS A 63 1.73 17.91 9.39
CA LYS A 63 2.61 18.39 10.47
C LYS A 63 3.22 17.28 11.31
N GLU A 64 2.57 16.12 11.43
CA GLU A 64 3.07 15.01 12.25
C GLU A 64 3.55 13.83 11.41
N ILE A 65 2.79 13.38 10.41
CA ILE A 65 3.17 12.20 9.61
C ILE A 65 4.25 12.55 8.58
N VAL A 66 3.96 13.47 7.66
CA VAL A 66 4.87 13.84 6.57
C VAL A 66 6.12 14.55 7.08
N ARG A 67 5.95 15.55 7.97
CA ARG A 67 7.10 16.29 8.54
C ARG A 67 8.08 15.40 9.29
N SER A 68 7.60 14.33 9.95
CA SER A 68 8.46 13.36 10.64
C SER A 68 9.01 12.27 9.73
N LYS A 69 8.73 12.33 8.41
CA LYS A 69 9.05 11.30 7.41
C LYS A 69 8.47 9.94 7.78
N PHE A 70 7.20 9.91 8.21
CA PHE A 70 6.47 8.71 8.62
C PHE A 70 7.15 8.00 9.79
N ALA A 71 7.59 8.77 10.80
CA ALA A 71 8.22 8.20 11.98
C ALA A 71 7.27 7.23 12.71
N ILE A 72 7.72 5.99 12.91
CA ILE A 72 6.89 4.92 13.45
C ILE A 72 6.22 5.29 14.78
N ARG A 73 6.96 5.98 15.67
CA ARG A 73 6.45 6.44 16.96
C ARG A 73 5.25 7.37 16.83
N LYS A 74 5.19 8.22 15.80
CA LYS A 74 4.05 9.12 15.56
C LYS A 74 2.82 8.35 15.09
N ILE A 75 3.03 7.38 14.22
CA ILE A 75 1.97 6.50 13.71
C ILE A 75 1.41 5.63 14.84
N MET A 76 2.27 5.03 15.67
CA MET A 76 1.89 4.29 16.88
C MET A 76 1.01 5.10 17.83
N LEU A 77 1.36 6.37 18.10
CA LEU A 77 0.56 7.21 18.99
C LEU A 77 -0.82 7.52 18.41
N LEU A 78 -0.91 7.73 17.09
CA LEU A 78 -2.19 7.91 16.41
C LEU A 78 -3.05 6.65 16.50
N GLU A 79 -2.48 5.49 16.21
CA GLU A 79 -3.17 4.20 16.29
C GLU A 79 -3.66 3.92 17.73
N PHE A 80 -2.77 4.05 18.72
CA PHE A 80 -3.10 3.82 20.14
C PHE A 80 -4.19 4.76 20.65
N SER A 81 -4.27 5.98 20.10
CA SER A 81 -5.32 6.94 20.42
C SER A 81 -6.67 6.63 19.75
N GLN A 82 -6.77 5.54 18.97
CA GLN A 82 -7.94 5.13 18.17
C GLN A 82 -8.32 6.14 17.09
N TYR A 83 -7.32 6.73 16.42
CA TYR A 83 -7.53 7.72 15.37
C TYR A 83 -8.37 7.18 14.20
N LEU A 84 -8.17 5.92 13.82
CA LEU A 84 -8.91 5.29 12.73
C LEU A 84 -10.39 5.10 13.07
N GLU A 85 -10.69 4.55 14.23
CA GLU A 85 -12.04 4.17 14.66
C GLU A 85 -12.87 5.38 15.07
N ASN A 86 -12.26 6.32 15.79
CA ASN A 86 -13.00 7.39 16.44
C ASN A 86 -12.94 8.72 15.68
N TYR A 87 -12.09 8.86 14.66
CA TYR A 87 -11.97 10.10 13.88
C TYR A 87 -12.01 9.90 12.37
N LEU A 88 -11.17 9.02 11.82
CA LEU A 88 -11.08 8.84 10.37
C LEU A 88 -12.32 8.14 9.82
N TRP A 89 -12.50 6.85 10.09
CA TRP A 89 -13.48 6.07 9.34
C TRP A 89 -14.94 6.44 9.66
N VAL A 90 -15.23 6.77 10.91
CA VAL A 90 -16.58 7.18 11.34
C VAL A 90 -17.05 8.44 10.60
N ASN A 91 -16.13 9.36 10.27
CA ASN A 91 -16.41 10.60 9.56
C ASN A 91 -16.07 10.56 8.06
N TYR A 92 -15.63 9.42 7.54
CA TYR A 92 -15.27 9.32 6.11
C TYR A 92 -16.53 9.41 5.26
N ALA A 93 -16.45 10.23 4.20
CA ALA A 93 -17.42 10.40 3.15
C ALA A 93 -16.69 10.77 1.85
N PRO A 94 -17.18 10.38 0.66
CA PRO A 94 -16.53 10.66 -0.62
C PRO A 94 -16.18 12.14 -0.85
N GLU A 95 -17.05 13.04 -0.40
CA GLU A 95 -16.94 14.49 -0.59
C GLU A 95 -15.83 15.12 0.27
N LEU A 96 -15.43 14.42 1.33
CA LEU A 96 -14.35 14.84 2.23
C LEU A 96 -13.02 14.17 1.88
N SER A 97 -13.00 13.26 0.92
CA SER A 97 -11.81 12.48 0.59
C SER A 97 -10.70 13.39 0.07
N SER A 98 -9.53 13.30 0.71
CA SER A 98 -8.31 14.03 0.33
C SER A 98 -7.11 13.09 0.37
N LYS A 99 -5.97 13.55 -0.16
CA LYS A 99 -4.70 12.84 -0.04
C LYS A 99 -4.36 12.52 1.41
N ALA A 100 -4.46 13.50 2.30
CA ALA A 100 -4.18 13.32 3.73
C ALA A 100 -5.12 12.29 4.37
N TYR A 101 -6.40 12.31 4.00
CA TYR A 101 -7.39 11.36 4.51
C TYR A 101 -7.07 9.93 4.05
N LEU A 102 -6.86 9.75 2.75
CA LEU A 102 -6.51 8.47 2.13
C LEU A 102 -5.27 7.87 2.79
N MET A 103 -4.18 8.65 2.85
CA MET A 103 -2.91 8.20 3.39
C MET A 103 -2.96 7.96 4.90
N SER A 104 -3.71 8.77 5.65
CA SER A 104 -3.87 8.55 7.09
C SER A 104 -4.58 7.23 7.38
N ILE A 105 -5.62 6.88 6.63
CA ILE A 105 -6.31 5.59 6.78
C ILE A 105 -5.35 4.43 6.49
N CYS A 106 -4.62 4.48 5.36
CA CYS A 106 -3.66 3.43 5.00
C CYS A 106 -2.55 3.27 6.07
N CYS A 107 -2.01 4.37 6.59
CA CYS A 107 -1.03 4.34 7.68
C CYS A 107 -1.57 3.62 8.93
N MET A 108 -2.82 3.91 9.34
CA MET A 108 -3.42 3.27 10.51
C MET A 108 -3.67 1.79 10.30
N VAL A 109 -4.12 1.38 9.12
CA VAL A 109 -4.32 -0.03 8.78
C VAL A 109 -2.98 -0.77 8.81
N ASN A 110 -1.97 -0.26 8.12
CA ASN A 110 -0.64 -0.88 8.09
C ASN A 110 -0.03 -0.99 9.50
N GLU A 111 -0.23 0.03 10.34
CA GLU A 111 0.22 -0.01 11.73
C GLU A 111 -0.51 -1.08 12.56
N LYS A 112 -1.82 -1.25 12.36
CA LYS A 112 -2.57 -2.32 13.01
C LYS A 112 -2.07 -3.71 12.63
N PHE A 113 -1.71 -3.92 11.36
CA PHE A 113 -1.06 -5.16 10.93
C PHE A 113 0.32 -5.33 11.57
N ARG A 114 1.12 -4.25 11.65
CA ARG A 114 2.44 -4.27 12.30
C ARG A 114 2.36 -4.65 13.78
N GLU A 115 1.33 -4.19 14.49
CA GLU A 115 1.07 -4.52 15.90
C GLU A 115 0.24 -5.81 16.08
N ASN A 116 -0.11 -6.49 14.99
CA ASN A 116 -0.91 -7.72 14.98
C ASN A 116 -2.26 -7.57 15.72
N VAL A 117 -2.96 -6.46 15.48
CA VAL A 117 -4.30 -6.18 16.01
C VAL A 117 -5.35 -6.15 14.89
N PRO A 118 -6.64 -6.37 15.18
CA PRO A 118 -7.68 -6.40 14.15
C PRO A 118 -7.78 -5.10 13.35
N ALA A 119 -7.49 -5.15 12.05
CA ALA A 119 -7.46 -3.97 11.18
C ALA A 119 -8.81 -3.62 10.53
N TRP A 120 -9.68 -4.62 10.33
CA TRP A 120 -10.84 -4.48 9.44
C TRP A 120 -12.17 -4.16 10.15
N GLU A 121 -12.21 -4.19 11.48
CA GLU A 121 -13.46 -4.07 12.25
C GLU A 121 -14.21 -2.75 12.03
N THR A 122 -13.48 -1.64 11.90
CA THR A 122 -14.10 -0.32 11.67
C THR A 122 -14.83 -0.26 10.32
N PHE A 123 -14.23 -0.87 9.29
CA PHE A 123 -14.77 -0.88 7.94
C PHE A 123 -16.00 -1.79 7.86
N LYS A 124 -15.99 -2.93 8.54
CA LYS A 124 -17.16 -3.82 8.65
C LYS A 124 -18.36 -3.14 9.33
N LYS A 125 -18.12 -2.29 10.33
CA LYS A 125 -19.18 -1.55 11.03
C LYS A 125 -19.84 -0.48 10.14
N LYS A 126 -19.08 0.16 9.24
CA LYS A 126 -19.56 1.20 8.31
C LYS A 126 -19.00 0.96 6.90
N PRO A 127 -19.52 -0.02 6.15
CA PRO A 127 -18.90 -0.51 4.91
C PRO A 127 -19.16 0.39 3.68
N GLN A 128 -20.14 1.30 3.75
CA GLN A 128 -20.77 1.94 2.60
C GLN A 128 -19.77 2.69 1.69
N HIS A 129 -18.74 3.29 2.28
CA HIS A 129 -17.76 4.10 1.54
C HIS A 129 -16.45 3.37 1.23
N PHE A 130 -16.29 2.11 1.67
CA PHE A 130 -15.07 1.33 1.41
C PHE A 130 -14.80 1.11 -0.09
N PRO A 131 -15.79 0.80 -0.95
CA PRO A 131 -15.54 0.68 -2.38
C PRO A 131 -14.98 1.96 -3.02
N PHE A 132 -15.50 3.13 -2.62
CA PHE A 132 -15.01 4.41 -3.11
C PHE A 132 -13.58 4.69 -2.64
N PHE A 133 -13.31 4.47 -1.35
CA PHE A 133 -11.98 4.59 -0.76
C PHE A 133 -10.96 3.69 -1.46
N PHE A 134 -11.29 2.40 -1.61
CA PHE A 134 -10.41 1.41 -2.22
C PHE A 134 -10.06 1.77 -3.67
N LYS A 135 -11.03 2.26 -4.46
CA LYS A 135 -10.75 2.75 -5.82
C LYS A 135 -9.77 3.92 -5.84
N HIS A 136 -9.86 4.83 -4.88
CA HIS A 136 -8.89 5.93 -4.75
C HIS A 136 -7.51 5.44 -4.34
N VAL A 137 -7.40 4.38 -3.53
CA VAL A 137 -6.12 3.71 -3.25
C VAL A 137 -5.50 3.16 -4.54
N LEU A 138 -6.28 2.49 -5.39
CA LEU A 138 -5.78 1.95 -6.67
C LEU A 138 -5.25 3.06 -7.58
N VAL A 139 -6.02 4.15 -7.76
CA VAL A 139 -5.61 5.31 -8.55
C VAL A 139 -4.34 5.94 -7.98
N ALA A 140 -4.30 6.15 -6.67
CA ALA A 140 -3.15 6.71 -5.95
C ALA A 140 -1.89 5.85 -6.09
N SER A 141 -2.03 4.53 -6.15
CA SER A 141 -0.92 3.58 -6.32
C SER A 141 -0.32 3.62 -7.74
N LEU A 142 -1.10 4.06 -8.73
CA LEU A 142 -0.66 4.22 -10.11
C LEU A 142 -0.25 5.66 -10.47
N ALA A 143 -0.22 6.56 -9.49
CA ALA A 143 0.20 7.95 -9.66
C ALA A 143 1.57 8.06 -10.37
N ASP A 144 1.67 8.96 -11.34
CA ASP A 144 2.90 9.24 -12.08
C ASP A 144 3.86 10.16 -11.29
N LYS A 145 4.92 10.65 -11.94
CA LYS A 145 5.92 11.54 -11.31
C LYS A 145 5.41 12.96 -11.10
N ASP A 146 4.40 13.39 -11.84
CA ASP A 146 3.84 14.75 -11.76
C ASP A 146 2.72 14.83 -10.71
N SER A 147 2.27 13.68 -10.19
CA SER A 147 1.35 13.57 -9.08
C SER A 147 1.92 14.10 -7.77
N GLU A 148 1.04 14.62 -6.91
CA GLU A 148 1.37 15.00 -5.54
C GLU A 148 1.77 13.80 -4.66
N ILE A 149 1.49 12.56 -5.08
CA ILE A 149 1.75 11.36 -4.28
C ILE A 149 3.18 10.88 -4.52
N THR A 150 4.01 11.03 -3.49
CA THR A 150 5.43 10.65 -3.47
C THR A 150 5.63 9.13 -3.52
N LEU A 151 6.83 8.68 -3.86
CA LEU A 151 7.15 7.25 -3.90
C LEU A 151 7.12 6.59 -2.51
N GLN A 152 7.46 7.34 -1.46
CA GLN A 152 7.32 6.88 -0.07
C GLN A 152 5.84 6.62 0.27
N GLU A 153 4.93 7.52 -0.12
CA GLU A 153 3.48 7.34 0.05
C GLU A 153 2.96 6.16 -0.78
N GLN A 154 3.42 6.00 -2.03
CA GLN A 154 3.05 4.84 -2.85
C GLN A 154 3.54 3.51 -2.27
N THR A 155 4.67 3.51 -1.56
CA THR A 155 5.16 2.32 -0.82
C THR A 155 4.23 1.95 0.34
N ILE A 156 3.65 2.94 1.02
CA ILE A 156 2.63 2.73 2.06
C ILE A 156 1.33 2.18 1.45
N LEU A 157 0.94 2.68 0.27
CA LEU A 157 -0.20 2.15 -0.47
C LEU A 157 0.02 0.70 -0.91
N LEU A 158 1.22 0.35 -1.38
CA LEU A 158 1.56 -1.03 -1.72
C LEU A 158 1.41 -1.97 -0.52
N LEU A 159 1.91 -1.58 0.65
CA LEU A 159 1.74 -2.37 1.87
C LEU A 159 0.27 -2.50 2.29
N PHE A 160 -0.51 -1.43 2.15
CA PHE A 160 -1.95 -1.49 2.41
C PHE A 160 -2.67 -2.44 1.44
N LEU A 161 -2.32 -2.39 0.15
CA LEU A 161 -2.86 -3.30 -0.86
C LEU A 161 -2.47 -4.74 -0.53
N ASP A 162 -1.20 -5.00 -0.22
CA ASP A 162 -0.73 -6.31 0.21
C ASP A 162 -1.60 -6.89 1.34
N HIS A 163 -1.84 -6.12 2.39
CA HIS A 163 -2.76 -6.50 3.46
C HIS A 163 -4.19 -6.82 2.96
N CYS A 164 -4.71 -6.06 2.00
CA CYS A 164 -6.02 -6.36 1.40
C CYS A 164 -6.02 -7.69 0.63
N PHE A 165 -5.00 -7.94 -0.20
CA PHE A 165 -4.88 -9.19 -0.96
C PHE A 165 -4.63 -10.41 -0.05
N ASN A 166 -4.03 -10.19 1.11
CA ASN A 166 -3.83 -11.19 2.16
C ASN A 166 -5.03 -11.36 3.12
N SER A 167 -6.12 -10.61 2.93
CA SER A 167 -7.31 -10.64 3.80
C SER A 167 -8.59 -11.07 3.07
N LEU A 168 -8.51 -12.03 2.16
CA LEU A 168 -9.64 -12.48 1.34
C LEU A 168 -10.76 -13.19 2.13
N GLU A 169 -10.49 -13.59 3.36
CA GLU A 169 -11.50 -14.10 4.30
C GLU A 169 -12.48 -13.01 4.72
N VAL A 170 -12.12 -11.73 4.61
CA VAL A 170 -13.01 -10.61 4.93
C VAL A 170 -13.86 -10.26 3.71
N ASP A 171 -15.17 -10.52 3.80
CA ASP A 171 -16.14 -10.34 2.70
C ASP A 171 -16.04 -8.96 2.02
N LEU A 172 -16.01 -7.89 2.83
CA LEU A 172 -15.90 -6.51 2.35
C LEU A 172 -14.65 -6.29 1.48
N ILE A 173 -13.52 -6.89 1.86
CA ILE A 173 -12.25 -6.77 1.13
C ILE A 173 -12.30 -7.63 -0.13
N ARG A 174 -12.73 -8.88 0.02
CA ARG A 174 -12.81 -9.85 -1.07
C ARG A 174 -13.66 -9.35 -2.24
N GLU A 175 -14.78 -8.68 -1.97
CA GLU A 175 -15.63 -8.07 -3.00
C GLU A 175 -14.90 -7.04 -3.87
N GLN A 176 -13.95 -6.30 -3.29
CA GLN A 176 -13.14 -5.33 -4.04
C GLN A 176 -12.00 -6.04 -4.79
N ILE A 177 -11.33 -7.00 -4.15
CA ILE A 177 -10.18 -7.70 -4.74
C ILE A 177 -10.58 -8.62 -5.90
N GLN A 178 -11.75 -9.28 -5.83
CA GLN A 178 -12.20 -10.22 -6.87
C GLN A 178 -12.20 -9.60 -8.28
N GLN A 179 -12.48 -8.31 -8.39
CA GLN A 179 -12.51 -7.60 -9.68
C GLN A 179 -11.09 -7.43 -10.28
N LEU A 180 -10.06 -7.46 -9.44
CA LEU A 180 -8.64 -7.29 -9.82
C LEU A 180 -7.96 -8.62 -10.20
N ILE A 181 -8.45 -9.75 -9.67
CA ILE A 181 -7.79 -11.08 -9.79
C ILE A 181 -8.61 -12.14 -10.54
N SER A 182 -9.76 -11.78 -11.10
CA SER A 182 -10.57 -12.72 -11.88
C SER A 182 -10.08 -12.82 -13.33
N LEU A 183 -10.56 -13.84 -14.07
CA LEU A 183 -10.25 -14.05 -15.49
C LEU A 183 -10.24 -12.76 -16.35
N PRO A 184 -11.16 -11.79 -16.21
CA PRO A 184 -11.13 -10.55 -17.00
C PRO A 184 -9.83 -9.73 -16.88
N MET A 185 -9.00 -9.96 -15.86
CA MET A 185 -7.68 -9.32 -15.73
C MET A 185 -6.74 -9.63 -16.91
N TRP A 186 -6.98 -10.74 -17.63
CA TRP A 186 -6.26 -11.09 -18.85
C TRP A 186 -6.41 -10.07 -19.98
N MET A 187 -7.26 -9.07 -19.83
CA MET A 187 -7.26 -7.86 -20.66
C MET A 187 -5.94 -7.08 -20.59
N GLY A 188 -5.13 -7.29 -19.55
CA GLY A 188 -3.78 -6.77 -19.42
C GLY A 188 -2.71 -7.56 -20.17
N LEU A 189 -3.03 -8.74 -20.74
CA LEU A 189 -2.08 -9.52 -21.54
C LEU A 189 -1.86 -8.91 -22.93
N GLN A 190 -0.71 -9.21 -23.51
CA GLN A 190 -0.50 -9.03 -24.94
C GLN A 190 -1.55 -9.82 -25.75
N PRO A 191 -2.11 -9.25 -26.84
CA PRO A 191 -3.17 -9.91 -27.61
C PRO A 191 -2.78 -11.31 -28.11
N ALA A 192 -1.54 -11.50 -28.54
CA ALA A 192 -1.03 -12.80 -28.98
C ALA A 192 -0.98 -13.83 -27.83
N ARG A 193 -0.57 -13.40 -26.63
CA ARG A 193 -0.54 -14.25 -25.44
C ARG A 193 -1.94 -14.67 -25.01
N LEU A 194 -2.89 -13.73 -24.97
CA LEU A 194 -4.30 -14.02 -24.68
C LEU A 194 -4.84 -15.11 -25.63
N GLN A 195 -4.63 -14.94 -26.94
CA GLN A 195 -5.09 -15.91 -27.94
C GLN A 195 -4.44 -17.28 -27.75
N LEU A 196 -3.17 -17.34 -27.37
CA LEU A 196 -2.47 -18.59 -27.08
C LEU A 196 -3.12 -19.32 -25.89
N GLU A 197 -3.38 -18.62 -24.78
CA GLU A 197 -3.99 -19.21 -23.58
C GLU A 197 -5.44 -19.67 -23.83
N LEU A 198 -6.23 -18.89 -24.56
CA LEU A 198 -7.60 -19.25 -24.92
C LEU A 198 -7.66 -20.45 -25.88
N LYS A 199 -6.68 -20.60 -26.77
CA LYS A 199 -6.54 -21.79 -27.64
C LYS A 199 -6.12 -23.02 -26.82
N LYS A 200 -5.20 -22.86 -25.86
CA LYS A 200 -4.74 -23.94 -24.98
C LYS A 200 -5.87 -24.51 -24.12
N THR A 201 -6.80 -23.66 -23.68
CA THR A 201 -7.95 -24.09 -22.87
C THR A 201 -9.29 -23.64 -23.49
N PRO A 202 -9.89 -24.42 -24.42
CA PRO A 202 -11.09 -24.02 -25.15
C PRO A 202 -12.31 -23.68 -24.28
N LYS A 203 -12.41 -24.24 -23.06
CA LYS A 203 -13.45 -23.88 -22.08
C LYS A 203 -13.36 -22.40 -21.67
N LEU A 204 -12.15 -21.85 -21.52
CA LEU A 204 -11.94 -20.44 -21.16
C LEU A 204 -12.41 -19.50 -22.26
N LYS A 205 -12.27 -19.88 -23.53
CA LYS A 205 -12.79 -19.10 -24.66
C LYS A 205 -14.30 -18.85 -24.54
N LYS A 206 -15.07 -19.82 -24.06
CA LYS A 206 -16.51 -19.64 -23.84
C LYS A 206 -16.80 -18.60 -22.75
N PHE A 207 -16.06 -18.66 -21.62
CA PHE A 207 -16.20 -17.68 -20.54
C PHE A 207 -15.72 -16.29 -20.96
N TRP A 208 -14.62 -16.20 -21.71
CA TRP A 208 -14.10 -14.95 -22.24
C TRP A 208 -15.11 -14.25 -23.15
N ASN A 209 -15.71 -14.97 -24.11
CA ASN A 209 -16.76 -14.43 -24.96
C ASN A 209 -17.99 -13.96 -24.17
N LEU A 210 -18.31 -14.61 -23.04
CA LEU A 210 -19.40 -14.19 -22.16
C LEU A 210 -19.06 -12.89 -21.42
N ILE A 211 -17.82 -12.74 -20.96
CA ILE A 211 -17.31 -11.52 -20.33
C ILE A 211 -17.44 -10.36 -21.33
N GLU A 212 -16.93 -10.51 -22.56
CA GLU A 212 -17.01 -9.48 -23.60
C GLU A 212 -18.46 -9.08 -23.90
N LYS A 213 -19.36 -10.06 -24.06
CA LYS A 213 -20.80 -9.80 -24.25
C LYS A 213 -21.46 -9.08 -23.08
N ASN A 214 -20.97 -9.28 -21.85
CA ASN A 214 -21.50 -8.58 -20.69
C ASN A 214 -20.96 -7.16 -20.59
N ASP A 215 -19.70 -6.94 -20.97
CA ASP A 215 -19.09 -5.62 -21.03
C ASP A 215 -19.78 -4.71 -22.05
N GLU A 216 -20.22 -5.26 -23.19
CA GLU A 216 -21.00 -4.55 -24.21
C GLU A 216 -22.33 -3.97 -23.67
N LYS A 217 -22.88 -4.58 -22.62
CA LYS A 217 -24.15 -4.13 -21.99
C LYS A 217 -23.93 -3.05 -20.93
N MET A 218 -22.70 -2.80 -20.52
CA MET A 218 -22.38 -1.79 -19.51
C MET A 218 -22.42 -0.39 -20.13
N ASP A 219 -22.87 0.60 -19.38
CA ASP A 219 -22.67 2.00 -19.74
C ASP A 219 -21.17 2.34 -19.81
N GLU A 220 -20.84 3.39 -20.55
CA GLU A 220 -19.45 3.76 -20.84
C GLU A 220 -18.63 4.03 -19.58
N LYS A 221 -19.22 4.70 -18.59
CA LYS A 221 -18.53 5.06 -17.34
C LYS A 221 -18.21 3.79 -16.52
N THR A 222 -19.19 2.91 -16.35
CA THR A 222 -19.00 1.63 -15.64
C THR A 222 -17.99 0.74 -16.35
N ARG A 223 -18.02 0.70 -17.68
CA ARG A 223 -17.09 -0.09 -18.50
C ARG A 223 -15.66 0.41 -18.37
N LEU A 224 -15.45 1.73 -18.45
CA LEU A 224 -14.13 2.34 -18.30
C LEU A 224 -13.54 2.03 -16.91
N GLN A 225 -14.34 2.22 -15.86
CA GLN A 225 -13.95 1.90 -14.49
C GLN A 225 -13.56 0.41 -14.34
N THR A 226 -14.39 -0.48 -14.87
CA THR A 226 -14.15 -1.92 -14.84
C THR A 226 -12.87 -2.30 -15.58
N TYR A 227 -12.56 -1.63 -16.69
CA TYR A 227 -11.36 -1.88 -17.48
C TYR A 227 -10.09 -1.37 -16.77
N GLN A 228 -10.18 -0.27 -16.02
CA GLN A 228 -9.10 0.21 -15.17
C GLN A 228 -8.78 -0.82 -14.08
N GLU A 229 -9.79 -1.34 -13.40
CA GLU A 229 -9.64 -2.37 -12.36
C GLU A 229 -9.00 -3.65 -12.91
N ARG A 230 -9.47 -4.14 -14.06
CA ARG A 230 -8.92 -5.35 -14.72
C ARG A 230 -7.47 -5.19 -15.16
N ARG A 231 -7.03 -3.96 -15.47
CA ARG A 231 -5.65 -3.66 -15.90
C ARG A 231 -4.74 -3.20 -14.76
N PHE A 232 -5.29 -3.02 -13.56
CA PHE A 232 -4.57 -2.44 -12.43
C PHE A 232 -3.23 -3.14 -12.16
N LEU A 233 -3.23 -4.47 -11.96
CA LEU A 233 -2.00 -5.21 -11.63
C LEU A 233 -0.98 -5.18 -12.78
N SER A 234 -1.43 -5.31 -14.04
CA SER A 234 -0.52 -5.18 -15.19
C SER A 234 0.10 -3.78 -15.29
N GLN A 235 -0.66 -2.72 -15.00
CA GLN A 235 -0.16 -1.35 -15.00
C GLN A 235 0.79 -1.09 -13.83
N LEU A 236 0.50 -1.67 -12.66
CA LEU A 236 1.36 -1.58 -11.48
C LEU A 236 2.72 -2.24 -11.73
N ILE A 237 2.74 -3.38 -12.44
CA ILE A 237 3.99 -4.02 -12.91
C ILE A 237 4.77 -3.08 -13.82
N GLN A 238 4.13 -2.46 -14.82
CA GLN A 238 4.83 -1.52 -15.72
C GLN A 238 5.42 -0.33 -14.97
N LYS A 239 4.67 0.21 -14.00
CA LYS A 239 5.15 1.26 -13.10
C LYS A 239 6.36 0.81 -12.29
N PHE A 240 6.33 -0.39 -11.71
CA PHE A 240 7.47 -0.95 -11.00
C PHE A 240 8.70 -1.08 -11.90
N ILE A 241 8.56 -1.63 -13.11
CA ILE A 241 9.67 -1.77 -14.07
C ILE A 241 10.28 -0.39 -14.38
N TYR A 242 9.44 0.65 -14.53
CA TYR A 242 9.91 2.02 -14.72
C TYR A 242 10.68 2.55 -13.52
N VAL A 243 10.19 2.33 -12.29
CA VAL A 243 10.90 2.73 -11.06
C VAL A 243 12.25 2.00 -10.95
N LEU A 244 12.26 0.69 -11.16
CA LEU A 244 13.45 -0.17 -11.11
C LEU A 244 14.53 0.33 -12.07
N LYS A 245 14.18 0.53 -13.35
CA LYS A 245 15.12 1.04 -14.38
C LYS A 245 15.60 2.47 -14.13
N SER A 246 14.92 3.22 -13.27
CA SER A 246 15.33 4.59 -12.92
C SER A 246 16.36 4.65 -11.80
N ILE A 247 16.72 3.51 -11.21
CA ILE A 247 17.79 3.41 -10.21
C ILE A 247 19.12 3.50 -10.95
N ALA A 248 19.88 4.57 -10.72
CA ALA A 248 21.19 4.73 -11.31
C ALA A 248 22.22 3.84 -10.61
N ILE A 249 23.15 3.27 -11.37
CA ILE A 249 24.34 2.60 -10.83
C ILE A 249 25.28 3.71 -10.35
N SER A 250 25.09 4.15 -9.10
CA SER A 250 25.92 5.17 -8.45
C SER A 250 26.06 4.91 -6.96
N ASP A 251 27.05 5.56 -6.33
CA ASP A 251 27.35 5.39 -4.91
C ASP A 251 26.24 5.90 -3.97
N ALA A 252 25.28 6.68 -4.48
CA ALA A 252 24.19 7.27 -3.71
C ALA A 252 22.82 6.83 -4.23
N LEU A 253 22.36 5.67 -3.74
CA LEU A 253 21.04 5.13 -4.07
C LEU A 253 19.92 5.93 -3.40
N CYS A 254 18.86 6.20 -4.17
CA CYS A 254 17.62 6.75 -3.62
C CYS A 254 16.88 5.65 -2.85
N MET A 255 16.95 5.70 -1.51
CA MET A 255 16.36 4.68 -0.64
C MET A 255 14.85 4.50 -0.80
N ASP A 256 14.11 5.54 -1.22
CA ASP A 256 12.67 5.42 -1.47
C ASP A 256 12.38 4.51 -2.68
N LYS A 257 13.23 4.52 -3.71
CA LYS A 257 13.11 3.60 -4.85
C LYS A 257 13.40 2.17 -4.44
N VAL A 258 14.46 1.97 -3.65
CA VAL A 258 14.84 0.65 -3.13
C VAL A 258 13.70 0.05 -2.31
N ARG A 259 13.16 0.80 -1.34
CA ARG A 259 12.06 0.35 -0.49
C ARG A 259 10.78 0.08 -1.28
N TYR A 260 10.46 0.92 -2.26
CA TYR A 260 9.34 0.68 -3.16
C TYR A 260 9.51 -0.65 -3.91
N CYS A 261 10.70 -0.90 -4.46
CA CYS A 261 11.00 -2.14 -5.18
C CYS A 261 10.93 -3.36 -4.26
N GLU A 262 11.51 -3.30 -3.06
CA GLU A 262 11.44 -4.37 -2.04
C GLU A 262 9.97 -4.71 -1.73
N ARG A 263 9.15 -3.70 -1.40
CA ARG A 263 7.73 -3.89 -1.08
C ARG A 263 6.91 -4.38 -2.25
N PHE A 264 7.25 -3.94 -3.46
CA PHE A 264 6.59 -4.43 -4.65
C PHE A 264 6.89 -5.93 -4.88
N ILE A 265 8.13 -6.38 -4.70
CA ILE A 265 8.48 -7.79 -4.84
C ILE A 265 7.79 -8.65 -3.77
N GLU A 266 7.74 -8.19 -2.52
CA GLU A 266 6.96 -8.84 -1.46
C GLU A 266 5.49 -9.00 -1.86
N PHE A 267 4.87 -7.93 -2.38
CA PHE A 267 3.49 -8.01 -2.87
C PHE A 267 3.33 -9.02 -4.02
N MET A 268 4.29 -9.12 -4.95
CA MET A 268 4.24 -10.15 -6.01
C MET A 268 4.36 -11.57 -5.46
N ILE A 269 5.21 -11.77 -4.45
CA ILE A 269 5.38 -13.07 -3.79
C ILE A 269 4.07 -13.52 -3.15
N ASP A 270 3.41 -12.63 -2.40
CA ASP A 270 2.17 -12.95 -1.71
C ASP A 270 1.01 -13.24 -2.68
N LEU A 271 0.92 -12.49 -3.78
CA LEU A 271 -0.03 -12.79 -4.86
C LEU A 271 0.20 -14.18 -5.48
N GLU A 272 1.46 -14.57 -5.70
CA GLU A 272 1.79 -15.88 -6.29
C GLU A 272 1.72 -17.02 -5.27
N ALA A 273 1.86 -16.75 -3.97
CA ALA A 273 1.80 -17.76 -2.91
C ALA A 273 0.38 -18.31 -2.68
N LEU A 274 -0.65 -17.53 -2.98
CA LEU A 274 -2.06 -17.90 -2.74
C LEU A 274 -2.76 -18.30 -4.04
N LEU A 275 -3.43 -19.46 -4.06
CA LEU A 275 -4.12 -19.95 -5.27
C LEU A 275 -5.18 -18.97 -5.83
N PRO A 276 -6.05 -18.33 -5.01
CA PRO A 276 -7.08 -17.43 -5.53
C PRO A 276 -6.52 -16.25 -6.32
N THR A 277 -5.41 -15.67 -5.87
CA THR A 277 -4.72 -14.55 -6.50
C THR A 277 -3.85 -15.02 -7.68
N ARG A 278 -3.07 -16.10 -7.49
CA ARG A 278 -2.18 -16.66 -8.51
C ARG A 278 -2.89 -17.11 -9.78
N ARG A 279 -4.08 -17.71 -9.65
CA ARG A 279 -4.76 -18.49 -10.71
C ARG A 279 -4.75 -17.83 -12.08
N TRP A 280 -5.03 -16.53 -12.14
CA TRP A 280 -5.05 -15.75 -13.37
C TRP A 280 -3.88 -14.78 -13.46
N PHE A 281 -3.38 -14.31 -12.33
CA PHE A 281 -2.28 -13.36 -12.23
C PHE A 281 -0.94 -13.93 -12.71
N ASN A 282 -0.65 -15.21 -12.47
CA ASN A 282 0.62 -15.83 -12.88
C ASN A 282 0.91 -15.65 -14.39
N THR A 283 -0.12 -15.75 -15.23
CA THR A 283 0.02 -15.51 -16.68
C THR A 283 0.36 -14.05 -16.99
N ILE A 284 -0.19 -13.09 -16.24
CA ILE A 284 0.11 -11.65 -16.39
C ILE A 284 1.55 -11.37 -15.96
N LEU A 285 1.99 -11.96 -14.84
CA LEU A 285 3.34 -11.80 -14.34
C LEU A 285 4.38 -12.35 -15.34
N ASP A 286 4.13 -13.52 -15.91
CA ASP A 286 4.98 -14.12 -16.95
C ASP A 286 5.01 -13.29 -18.25
N ASP A 287 3.85 -12.82 -18.72
CA ASP A 287 3.72 -11.99 -19.93
C ASP A 287 4.45 -10.65 -19.82
N SER A 288 4.60 -10.12 -18.61
CA SER A 288 5.36 -8.89 -18.35
C SER A 288 6.88 -9.05 -18.30
N HIS A 289 7.37 -10.30 -18.28
CA HIS A 289 8.80 -10.61 -18.13
C HIS A 289 9.45 -9.96 -16.89
N LEU A 290 8.67 -9.78 -15.82
CA LEU A 290 9.09 -9.06 -14.62
C LEU A 290 10.36 -9.64 -13.99
N VAL A 291 10.42 -10.96 -13.86
CA VAL A 291 11.57 -11.67 -13.29
C VAL A 291 12.84 -11.40 -14.10
N VAL A 292 12.74 -11.45 -15.43
CA VAL A 292 13.88 -11.14 -16.33
C VAL A 292 14.32 -9.69 -16.15
N HIS A 293 13.38 -8.75 -16.06
CA HIS A 293 13.71 -7.35 -15.77
C HIS A 293 14.43 -7.17 -14.44
N CYS A 294 14.05 -7.91 -13.39
CA CYS A 294 14.70 -7.83 -12.08
C CYS A 294 16.11 -8.43 -12.05
N TYR A 295 16.36 -9.52 -12.78
CA TYR A 295 17.70 -10.12 -12.84
C TYR A 295 18.70 -9.30 -13.66
N LEU A 296 18.22 -8.45 -14.57
CA LEU A 296 19.04 -7.64 -15.47
C LEU A 296 19.13 -6.15 -15.07
N SER A 297 18.49 -5.74 -13.97
CA SER A 297 18.44 -4.35 -13.51
C SER A 297 19.70 -3.89 -12.80
#